data_AF-A0A817VCX2-F1
#
_entry.id   AF-A0A817VCX2-F1
#
_cell.length_a   1.000
_cell.length_b   1.000
_cell.length_c   1.000
_cell.angle_alpha   90.00
_cell.angle_beta   90.00
_cell.angle_gamma   90.00
#
_symmetry.space_group_name_H-M   'P 1'
#
loop_
_entity.id
_entity.type
_entity.pdbx_description
1 polymer ?
#
loop_
_entity_poly.entity_id
_entity_poly.type
_entity_poly.pdbx_seq_one_letter_code
_entity_poly.pdbx_strand_id
1 'polypeptide(L)'
;MNTVGPKGGMGAEAIEIGLWHAVKESETLDSISQVILIGDAPANSQEEVRKKRAGFGEAYWEKTRFGKPTYFAYELEKLKSKNLPVHAFYLTRYAKDNFKYIANETGGRCERLNIHSPEGAETLTDFVTEEVLRKAAGDQGDAAVDLYRKIYKTFAF
;
A
#
# COMPACT_ATOMS: atom_id res chain seq x y z
N MET A 1 10.65 -29.32 -6.62
CA MET A 1 10.55 -27.84 -6.56
C MET A 1 10.71 -27.44 -5.10
N ASN A 2 11.80 -26.77 -4.75
CA ASN A 2 11.95 -26.20 -3.41
C ASN A 2 11.07 -24.94 -3.35
N THR A 3 10.04 -24.97 -2.52
CA THR A 3 9.19 -23.80 -2.23
C THR A 3 10.04 -22.72 -1.59
N VAL A 4 10.32 -21.65 -2.34
CA VAL A 4 10.79 -20.39 -1.76
C VAL A 4 9.59 -19.79 -1.03
N GLY A 5 9.46 -20.12 0.26
CA GLY A 5 8.51 -19.47 1.16
C GLY A 5 9.21 -18.35 1.91
N PRO A 6 8.58 -17.19 2.12
CA PRO A 6 9.11 -16.21 3.04
C PRO A 6 9.23 -16.84 4.43
N LYS A 7 10.40 -16.73 5.06
CA LYS A 7 10.60 -17.05 6.49
C LYS A 7 10.70 -15.73 7.24
N GLY A 8 9.67 -15.40 8.02
CA GLY A 8 9.60 -14.17 8.80
C GLY A 8 8.15 -13.84 9.20
N GLY A 9 8.01 -12.98 10.19
CA GLY A 9 6.71 -12.53 10.74
C GLY A 9 6.76 -12.48 12.27
N MET A 10 6.47 -11.31 12.86
CA MET A 10 6.34 -11.13 14.31
C MET A 10 5.11 -10.24 14.60
N GLY A 11 3.92 -10.72 14.23
CA GLY A 11 2.68 -9.97 14.44
C GLY A 11 2.49 -8.87 13.40
N ALA A 12 2.55 -7.60 13.81
CA ALA A 12 2.45 -6.46 12.90
C ALA A 12 3.55 -6.48 11.82
N GLU A 13 3.22 -5.98 10.64
CA GLU A 13 4.09 -6.02 9.46
C GLU A 13 4.86 -4.72 9.29
N ALA A 14 6.01 -4.81 8.61
CA ALA A 14 6.90 -3.68 8.35
C ALA A 14 6.38 -2.73 7.25
N ILE A 15 5.10 -2.34 7.33
CA ILE A 15 4.43 -1.43 6.39
C ILE A 15 5.17 -0.09 6.31
N GLU A 16 5.75 0.38 7.41
CA GLU A 16 6.56 1.60 7.47
C GLU A 16 7.72 1.59 6.47
N ILE A 17 8.31 0.43 6.20
CA ILE A 17 9.43 0.31 5.25
C ILE A 17 8.92 0.34 3.81
N GLY A 18 7.76 -0.26 3.53
CA GLY A 18 7.10 -0.16 2.22
C GLY A 18 6.73 1.28 1.88
N LEU A 19 6.14 2.01 2.84
CA LEU A 19 5.79 3.42 2.66
C LEU A 19 7.03 4.31 2.56
N TRP A 20 8.08 4.04 3.34
CA TRP A 20 9.36 4.74 3.20
C TRP A 20 9.94 4.60 1.79
N HIS A 21 9.86 3.39 1.22
CA HIS A 21 10.31 3.17 -0.15
C HIS A 21 9.44 3.93 -1.16
N ALA A 22 8.12 3.91 -1.00
CA ALA A 22 7.22 4.71 -1.86
C ALA A 22 7.51 6.21 -1.80
N VAL A 23 7.83 6.75 -0.62
CA VAL A 23 8.30 8.14 -0.48
C VAL A 23 9.57 8.37 -1.28
N LYS A 24 10.54 7.45 -1.26
CA LYS A 24 11.76 7.55 -2.05
C LYS A 24 11.48 7.52 -3.56
N GLU A 25 10.63 6.61 -4.01
CA GLU A 25 10.22 6.55 -5.42
C GLU A 25 9.50 7.83 -5.87
N SER A 26 8.73 8.46 -4.98
CA SER A 26 8.09 9.77 -5.25
C SER A 26 9.04 10.96 -5.32
N GLU A 27 10.32 10.77 -5.04
CA GLU A 27 11.36 11.81 -5.16
C GLU A 27 12.17 11.66 -6.46
N THR A 28 11.91 10.60 -7.25
CA THR A 28 12.59 10.35 -8.52
C THR A 28 11.95 11.14 -9.67
N LEU A 29 12.66 11.22 -10.81
CA LEU A 29 12.13 11.84 -12.03
C LEU A 29 10.91 11.09 -12.58
N ASP A 30 10.91 9.76 -12.44
CA ASP A 30 9.80 8.88 -12.81
C ASP A 30 8.91 8.60 -11.57
N SER A 31 8.40 9.68 -10.98
CA SER A 31 7.61 9.61 -9.75
C SER A 31 6.38 8.70 -9.89
N ILE A 32 6.11 7.93 -8.84
CA ILE A 32 4.85 7.19 -8.69
C ILE A 32 3.65 8.14 -8.64
N SER A 33 2.48 7.63 -9.02
CA SER A 33 1.20 8.36 -8.99
C SER A 33 0.29 7.96 -7.83
N GLN A 34 0.56 6.82 -7.20
CA GLN A 34 -0.25 6.21 -6.14
C GLN A 34 0.54 5.07 -5.46
N VAL A 35 0.04 4.60 -4.31
CA VAL A 35 0.52 3.40 -3.61
C VAL A 35 -0.65 2.44 -3.43
N ILE A 36 -0.43 1.15 -3.68
CA ILE A 36 -1.40 0.10 -3.39
C ILE A 36 -0.80 -0.81 -2.30
N LEU A 37 -1.38 -0.77 -1.12
CA LEU A 37 -0.99 -1.56 0.04
C LEU A 37 -1.94 -2.77 0.18
N ILE A 38 -1.38 -3.98 0.17
CA ILE A 38 -2.14 -5.22 0.35
C ILE A 38 -1.52 -5.99 1.51
N GLY A 39 -2.32 -6.43 2.49
CA GLY A 39 -1.78 -7.17 3.64
C GLY A 39 -2.83 -7.71 4.60
N ASP A 40 -2.42 -8.65 5.44
CA ASP A 40 -3.24 -9.36 6.42
C ASP A 40 -3.01 -8.92 7.87
N ALA A 41 -2.03 -8.04 8.13
CA ALA A 41 -1.70 -7.52 9.45
C ALA A 41 -1.47 -6.00 9.41
N PRO A 42 -1.69 -5.27 10.54
CA PRO A 42 -1.49 -3.84 10.63
C PRO A 42 0.00 -3.48 10.63
N ALA A 43 0.29 -2.18 10.42
CA ALA A 43 1.63 -1.62 10.54
C ALA A 43 2.16 -1.72 11.97
N ASN A 44 3.49 -1.78 12.12
CA ASN A 44 4.13 -1.69 13.43
C ASN A 44 3.83 -0.35 14.11
N SER A 45 3.50 -0.41 15.39
CA SER A 45 3.56 0.74 16.30
C SER A 45 5.00 1.22 16.48
N GLN A 46 5.18 2.43 17.03
CA GLN A 46 6.53 2.94 17.27
C GLN A 46 7.34 2.08 18.24
N GLU A 47 6.67 1.53 19.25
CA GLU A 47 7.28 0.63 20.23
C GLU A 47 7.72 -0.68 19.58
N GLU A 48 6.89 -1.26 18.70
CA GLU A 48 7.23 -2.49 17.98
C GLU A 48 8.42 -2.29 17.04
N VAL A 49 8.49 -1.16 16.32
CA VAL A 49 9.67 -0.84 15.49
C VAL A 49 10.93 -0.79 16.36
N ARG A 50 10.90 -0.10 17.51
CA ARG A 50 12.05 -0.03 18.42
C ARG A 50 12.44 -1.42 18.95
N LYS A 51 11.45 -2.19 19.40
CA LYS A 51 11.66 -3.54 19.96
C LYS A 51 12.23 -4.51 18.92
N LYS A 52 11.69 -4.51 17.69
CA LYS A 52 12.16 -5.36 16.59
C LYS A 52 13.57 -4.96 16.13
N ARG A 53 13.86 -3.66 16.08
CA ARG A 53 15.21 -3.16 15.78
C ARG A 53 16.24 -3.53 16.84
N ALA A 54 15.86 -3.53 18.11
CA ALA A 54 16.76 -3.85 19.22
C ALA A 54 17.40 -5.24 19.09
N GLY A 55 16.78 -6.19 18.38
CA GLY A 55 17.34 -7.52 18.13
C GLY A 55 18.66 -7.52 17.36
N PHE A 56 18.94 -6.47 16.56
CA PHE A 56 20.21 -6.29 15.86
C PHE A 56 21.10 -5.18 16.45
N GLY A 57 20.50 -4.29 17.26
CA GLY A 57 21.18 -3.14 17.87
C GLY A 57 21.40 -1.96 16.91
N GLU A 58 21.46 -0.74 17.44
CA GLU A 58 21.58 0.48 16.60
C GLU A 58 22.89 0.54 15.81
N ALA A 59 24.00 0.01 16.34
CA ALA A 59 25.28 -0.05 15.63
C ALA A 59 25.22 -0.89 14.33
N TYR A 60 24.30 -1.86 14.24
CA TYR A 60 24.02 -2.56 13.00
C TYR A 60 23.25 -1.65 12.04
N TRP A 61 22.15 -1.05 12.50
CA TRP A 61 21.26 -0.26 11.66
C TRP A 61 21.92 0.99 11.09
N GLU A 62 22.75 1.69 11.87
CA GLU A 62 23.49 2.90 11.45
C GLU A 62 24.33 2.68 10.18
N LYS A 63 24.77 1.45 9.94
CA LYS A 63 25.57 1.07 8.76
C LYS A 63 24.72 0.72 7.54
N THR A 64 23.39 0.80 7.66
CA THR A 64 22.44 0.47 6.60
C THR A 64 21.67 1.72 6.15
N ARG A 65 20.99 1.61 5.00
CA ARG A 65 20.05 2.66 4.54
C ARG A 65 18.86 2.87 5.48
N PHE A 66 18.67 2.00 6.47
CA PHE A 66 17.62 2.06 7.49
C PHE A 66 18.16 2.54 8.85
N GLY A 67 19.30 3.23 8.87
CA GLY A 67 19.90 3.75 10.11
C GLY A 67 18.95 4.63 10.90
N LYS A 68 18.22 5.53 10.22
CA LYS A 68 17.15 6.29 10.86
C LYS A 68 15.87 5.45 10.92
N PRO A 69 15.31 5.17 12.11
CA PRO A 69 14.02 4.50 12.21
C PRO A 69 12.92 5.36 11.60
N THR A 70 11.90 4.71 11.06
CA THR A 70 10.70 5.36 10.57
C THR A 70 9.45 4.62 11.02
N TYR A 71 8.29 5.26 10.80
CA TYR A 71 6.99 4.78 11.22
C TYR A 71 5.96 5.13 10.15
N PHE A 72 4.94 4.28 10.00
CA PHE A 72 3.98 4.40 8.91
C PHE A 72 3.35 5.80 8.86
N ALA A 73 2.93 6.37 9.99
CA ALA A 73 2.31 7.69 10.05
C ALA A 73 3.23 8.81 9.53
N TYR A 74 4.54 8.74 9.76
CA TYR A 74 5.48 9.75 9.26
C TYR A 74 5.66 9.66 7.75
N GLU A 75 5.65 8.45 7.21
CA GLU A 75 5.73 8.25 5.76
C GLU A 75 4.40 8.61 5.07
N LEU A 76 3.25 8.38 5.71
CA LEU A 76 1.95 8.84 5.21
C LEU A 76 1.88 10.35 5.08
N GLU A 77 2.35 11.10 6.08
CA GLU A 77 2.37 12.57 6.02
C GLU A 77 3.20 13.09 4.84
N LYS A 78 4.31 12.42 4.52
CA LYS A 78 5.12 12.78 3.34
C LYS A 78 4.39 12.49 2.04
N LEU A 79 3.74 11.33 1.91
CA LEU A 79 2.94 10.97 0.73
C LEU A 79 1.76 11.93 0.56
N LYS A 80 1.07 12.26 1.65
CA LYS A 80 -0.02 13.23 1.72
C LYS A 80 0.43 14.62 1.24
N SER A 81 1.59 15.09 1.70
CA SER A 81 2.15 16.39 1.27
C SER A 81 2.45 16.46 -0.23
N LYS A 82 2.59 15.30 -0.89
CA LYS A 82 2.80 15.16 -2.34
C LYS A 82 1.51 14.84 -3.10
N ASN A 83 0.35 14.84 -2.44
CA ASN A 83 -0.94 14.41 -3.00
C ASN A 83 -0.90 12.99 -3.59
N LEU A 84 -0.14 12.07 -2.97
CA LEU A 84 -0.06 10.67 -3.38
C LEU A 84 -0.99 9.82 -2.53
N PRO A 85 -2.08 9.27 -3.12
CA PRO A 85 -3.00 8.43 -2.38
C PRO A 85 -2.39 7.05 -2.08
N VAL A 86 -2.67 6.54 -0.89
CA VAL A 86 -2.37 5.16 -0.50
C VAL A 86 -3.69 4.40 -0.46
N HIS A 87 -3.93 3.54 -1.44
CA HIS A 87 -5.08 2.64 -1.45
C HIS A 87 -4.73 1.37 -0.67
N ALA A 88 -5.62 0.91 0.19
CA ALA A 88 -5.36 -0.15 1.14
C ALA A 88 -6.36 -1.30 1.02
N PHE A 89 -5.87 -2.50 0.81
CA PHE A 89 -6.65 -3.72 0.64
C PHE A 89 -6.28 -4.71 1.74
N TYR A 90 -7.16 -4.85 2.73
CA TYR A 90 -6.89 -5.73 3.88
C TYR A 90 -7.45 -7.14 3.64
N LEU A 91 -6.66 -8.16 3.96
CA LEU A 91 -7.04 -9.57 3.81
C LEU A 91 -7.82 -10.09 5.02
N THR A 92 -7.46 -9.60 6.22
CA THR A 92 -8.07 -10.03 7.49
C THR A 92 -8.66 -8.85 8.23
N ARG A 93 -9.65 -9.12 9.09
CA ARG A 93 -10.26 -8.08 9.94
C ARG A 93 -9.27 -7.45 10.92
N TYR A 94 -8.19 -8.16 11.27
CA TYR A 94 -7.15 -7.67 12.18
C TYR A 94 -6.43 -6.43 11.63
N ALA A 95 -6.22 -6.35 10.31
CA ALA A 95 -5.59 -5.20 9.67
C ALA A 95 -6.54 -4.03 9.39
N LYS A 96 -7.87 -4.25 9.48
CA LYS A 96 -8.91 -3.35 8.95
C LYS A 96 -8.76 -1.90 9.41
N ASP A 97 -8.69 -1.65 10.71
CA ASP A 97 -8.74 -0.29 11.23
C ASP A 97 -7.47 0.50 10.90
N ASN A 98 -6.32 -0.17 10.94
CA ASN A 98 -5.05 0.43 10.53
C ASN A 98 -5.02 0.74 9.02
N PHE A 99 -5.51 -0.18 8.17
CA PHE A 99 -5.60 0.03 6.72
C PHE A 99 -6.58 1.14 6.36
N LYS A 100 -7.72 1.21 7.06
CA LYS A 100 -8.69 2.30 6.90
C LYS A 100 -8.08 3.64 7.29
N TYR A 101 -7.33 3.71 8.38
CA TYR A 101 -6.59 4.91 8.77
C TYR A 101 -5.59 5.32 7.68
N ILE A 102 -4.75 4.39 7.21
CA ILE A 102 -3.75 4.62 6.16
C ILE A 102 -4.37 5.23 4.91
N ALA A 103 -5.47 4.64 4.42
CA ALA A 103 -6.13 5.12 3.21
C ALA A 103 -6.77 6.49 3.42
N ASN A 104 -7.50 6.68 4.53
CA ASN A 104 -8.19 7.93 4.81
C ASN A 104 -7.22 9.12 4.92
N GLU A 105 -6.06 8.93 5.54
CA GLU A 105 -5.07 10.01 5.72
C GLU A 105 -4.54 10.58 4.39
N THR A 106 -4.58 9.79 3.32
CA THR A 106 -4.03 10.16 2.01
C THR A 106 -5.10 10.33 0.93
N GLY A 107 -6.39 10.23 1.30
CA GLY A 107 -7.50 10.27 0.35
C GLY A 107 -7.62 9.02 -0.53
N GLY A 108 -7.01 7.90 -0.12
CA GLY A 108 -7.09 6.62 -0.80
C GLY A 108 -8.37 5.84 -0.51
N ARG A 109 -8.52 4.71 -1.20
CA ARG A 109 -9.63 3.75 -1.03
C ARG A 109 -9.21 2.66 -0.05
N CYS A 110 -10.12 2.23 0.82
CA CYS A 110 -9.90 1.07 1.68
C CYS A 110 -10.99 0.01 1.47
N GLU A 111 -10.59 -1.23 1.22
CA GLU A 111 -11.51 -2.33 0.96
C GLU A 111 -10.97 -3.67 1.49
N ARG A 112 -11.88 -4.60 1.78
CA ARG A 112 -11.49 -5.98 2.09
C ARG A 112 -11.19 -6.70 0.78
N LEU A 113 -10.03 -7.34 0.68
CA LEU A 113 -9.69 -8.17 -0.46
C LEU A 113 -9.81 -9.65 -0.09
N ASN A 114 -10.59 -10.39 -0.87
CA ASN A 114 -10.69 -11.84 -0.75
C ASN A 114 -9.84 -12.52 -1.84
N ILE A 115 -8.60 -12.85 -1.52
CA ILE A 115 -7.68 -13.48 -2.48
C ILE A 115 -8.04 -14.94 -2.82
N HIS A 116 -8.97 -15.55 -2.08
CA HIS A 116 -9.42 -16.92 -2.32
C HIS A 116 -10.62 -17.01 -3.26
N SER A 117 -11.09 -15.88 -3.79
CA SER A 117 -12.23 -15.84 -4.69
C SER A 117 -11.89 -15.08 -5.98
N PRO A 118 -12.47 -15.48 -7.14
CA PRO A 118 -12.22 -14.78 -8.41
C PRO A 118 -12.49 -13.27 -8.34
N GLU A 119 -13.48 -12.88 -7.53
CA GLU A 119 -13.87 -11.49 -7.34
C GLU A 119 -12.76 -10.64 -6.72
N GLY A 120 -11.82 -11.25 -5.97
CA GLY A 120 -10.66 -10.52 -5.45
C GLY A 120 -9.69 -10.10 -6.55
N ALA A 121 -9.42 -10.99 -7.51
CA ALA A 121 -8.59 -10.67 -8.65
C ALA A 121 -9.25 -9.61 -9.55
N GLU A 122 -10.56 -9.72 -9.77
CA GLU A 122 -11.35 -8.72 -10.48
C GLU A 122 -11.26 -7.36 -9.77
N THR A 123 -11.63 -7.31 -8.49
CA THR A 123 -11.61 -6.06 -7.68
C THR A 123 -10.29 -5.32 -7.81
N LEU A 124 -9.16 -6.02 -7.67
CA LEU A 124 -7.85 -5.40 -7.78
C LEU A 124 -7.52 -4.98 -9.23
N THR A 125 -7.87 -5.80 -10.22
CA THR A 125 -7.64 -5.52 -11.64
C THR A 125 -8.43 -4.31 -12.09
N ASP A 126 -9.71 -4.23 -11.75
CA ASP A 126 -10.56 -3.09 -12.06
C ASP A 126 -10.05 -1.85 -11.36
N PHE A 127 -9.72 -1.95 -10.07
CA PHE A 127 -9.19 -0.82 -9.32
C PHE A 127 -7.92 -0.25 -9.96
N VAL A 128 -6.93 -1.09 -10.24
CA VAL A 128 -5.68 -0.68 -10.89
C VAL A 128 -5.96 -0.06 -12.26
N THR A 129 -6.84 -0.67 -13.04
CA THR A 129 -7.19 -0.20 -14.38
C THR A 129 -7.87 1.17 -14.32
N GLU A 130 -8.83 1.35 -13.41
CA GLU A 130 -9.52 2.61 -13.22
C GLU A 130 -8.57 3.73 -12.79
N GLU A 131 -7.64 3.48 -11.87
CA GLU A 131 -6.67 4.50 -11.45
C GLU A 131 -5.67 4.85 -12.56
N VAL A 132 -5.21 3.84 -13.33
CA VAL A 132 -4.36 4.08 -14.50
C VAL A 132 -5.09 4.93 -15.53
N LEU A 133 -6.34 4.60 -15.86
CA LEU A 133 -7.15 5.37 -16.80
C LEU A 133 -7.39 6.80 -16.31
N ARG A 134 -7.73 6.96 -15.02
CA ARG A 134 -7.98 8.27 -14.42
C ARG A 134 -6.77 9.20 -14.52
N LYS A 135 -5.55 8.65 -14.39
CA LYS A 135 -4.32 9.43 -14.52
C LYS A 135 -3.86 9.60 -15.97
N ALA A 136 -3.91 8.54 -16.78
CA ALA A 136 -3.38 8.56 -18.14
C ALA A 136 -4.22 9.41 -19.11
N ALA A 137 -5.52 9.53 -18.89
CA ALA A 137 -6.42 10.30 -19.75
C ALA A 137 -6.53 11.80 -19.36
N GLY A 138 -5.73 12.27 -18.40
CA GLY A 138 -5.73 13.68 -17.97
C GLY A 138 -7.12 14.15 -17.52
N ASP A 139 -7.58 15.27 -18.07
CA ASP A 139 -8.89 15.86 -17.75
C ASP A 139 -10.09 14.96 -18.12
N GLN A 140 -9.88 13.95 -18.98
CA GLN A 140 -10.89 12.97 -19.36
C GLN A 140 -10.84 11.67 -18.52
N GLY A 141 -10.05 11.66 -17.44
CA GLY A 141 -9.86 10.51 -16.56
C GLY A 141 -11.14 9.80 -16.15
N ASP A 142 -12.11 10.55 -15.62
CA ASP A 142 -13.37 9.96 -15.15
C ASP A 142 -14.24 9.45 -16.32
N ALA A 143 -14.24 10.13 -17.47
CA ALA A 143 -14.95 9.66 -18.66
C ALA A 143 -14.34 8.35 -19.21
N ALA A 144 -13.02 8.20 -19.13
CA ALA A 144 -12.34 6.96 -19.52
C ALA A 144 -12.70 5.80 -18.57
N VAL A 145 -12.77 6.07 -17.27
CA VAL A 145 -13.24 5.10 -16.26
C VAL A 145 -14.70 4.69 -16.51
N ASP A 146 -15.58 5.63 -16.80
CA ASP A 146 -16.99 5.35 -17.07
C ASP A 146 -17.16 4.50 -18.35
N LEU A 147 -16.38 4.79 -19.39
CA LEU A 147 -16.36 3.97 -20.60
C LEU A 147 -15.87 2.55 -20.32
N TYR A 148 -14.79 2.40 -19.55
CA TYR A 148 -14.28 1.09 -19.12
C TYR A 148 -15.36 0.28 -18.38
N ARG A 149 -16.04 0.89 -17.40
CA ARG A 149 -17.15 0.25 -16.68
C ARG A 149 -18.31 -0.11 -17.62
N LYS A 150 -18.65 0.75 -18.57
CA LYS A 150 -19.69 0.45 -19.56
C LYS A 150 -19.36 -0.78 -20.41
N ILE A 151 -18.11 -0.92 -20.85
CA ILE A 151 -17.68 -2.01 -21.73
C ILE A 151 -17.51 -3.32 -20.95
N TYR A 152 -16.86 -3.27 -19.79
CA TYR A 152 -16.38 -4.48 -19.11
C TYR A 152 -17.17 -4.85 -17.84
N LYS A 153 -17.88 -3.90 -17.22
CA LYS A 153 -18.67 -4.16 -15.99
C LYS A 153 -20.16 -4.36 -16.25
N THR A 154 -20.70 -3.82 -17.34
CA THR A 154 -22.16 -3.85 -17.61
C THR A 154 -22.62 -5.16 -18.29
N PHE A 155 -21.68 -6.01 -18.71
CA PHE A 155 -21.97 -7.29 -19.41
C PHE A 155 -21.39 -8.53 -18.69
N ALA A 156 -21.04 -8.43 -17.40
CA ALA A 156 -20.65 -9.59 -16.62
C ALA A 156 -21.91 -10.43 -16.30
N PHE A 157 -22.03 -11.58 -16.95
CA PHE A 157 -23.12 -12.56 -16.80
C PHE A 157 -22.98 -13.38 -15.51
#